data_AF-A0A328P5B2-F1
#
_entry.id   AF-A0A328P5B2-F1
#
_cell.length_a   1.000
_cell.length_b   1.000
_cell.length_c   1.000
_cell.angle_alpha   90.00
_cell.angle_beta   90.00
_cell.angle_gamma   90.00
#
_symmetry.space_group_name_H-M   'P 1'
#
loop_
_entity.id
_entity.type
_entity.pdbx_description
1 polymer ?
#
loop_
_entity_poly.entity_id
_entity_poly.type
_entity_poly.pdbx_seq_one_letter_code
_entity_poly.pdbx_strand_id
1 'polypeptide(L)' 'MTSKKGPPNYRDAGTGQFVTEGYAKKHPGTTEKEHNKPAPKPPSKPKK' A
#
# COMPACT_ATOMS: atom_id res chain seq x y z
N MET A 1 17.25 3.39 -6.64
CA MET A 1 16.18 2.48 -7.15
C MET A 1 14.94 2.64 -6.27
N THR A 2 14.06 3.61 -6.54
CA THR A 2 12.77 3.69 -5.83
C THR A 2 11.71 3.09 -6.74
N SER A 3 11.54 1.76 -6.62
CA SER A 3 10.47 1.06 -7.32
C SER A 3 9.16 1.63 -6.79
N LYS A 4 8.42 2.30 -7.67
CA LYS A 4 7.08 2.83 -7.46
C LYS A 4 6.11 1.66 -7.23
N LYS A 5 6.28 0.95 -6.11
CA LYS A 5 5.32 -0.04 -5.62
C LYS A 5 4.11 0.77 -5.17
N GLY A 6 2.92 0.34 -5.58
CA GLY A 6 1.67 1.00 -5.20
C GLY A 6 1.55 1.16 -3.68
N PRO A 7 0.52 1.88 -3.20
CA PRO A 7 0.31 2.05 -1.76
C PRO A 7 0.45 0.70 -1.05
N PRO A 8 1.14 0.65 0.10
CA PRO A 8 1.40 -0.60 0.78
C PRO A 8 0.08 -1.36 0.99
N ASN A 9 0.06 -2.64 0.60
CA ASN A 9 -1.11 -3.52 0.76
C ASN A 9 -1.39 -3.90 2.23
N TYR A 10 -0.77 -3.20 3.18
CA TYR A 10 -0.82 -3.51 4.59
C TYR A 10 -1.16 -2.23 5.34
N ARG A 11 -2.15 -2.29 6.22
CA ARG A 11 -2.63 -1.18 7.02
C ARG A 11 -2.65 -1.59 8.48
N ASP A 12 -2.05 -0.77 9.34
CA ASP A 12 -2.10 -1.01 10.77
C ASP A 12 -3.50 -0.62 11.29
N ALA A 13 -4.21 -1.58 11.90
CA ALA A 13 -5.56 -1.43 12.43
C ALA A 13 -5.61 -0.55 13.69
N GLY A 14 -4.48 -0.39 14.42
CA GLY A 14 -4.42 0.47 15.60
C GLY A 14 -4.32 1.95 15.25
N THR A 15 -3.48 2.30 14.27
CA THR A 15 -3.17 3.69 13.87
C THR A 15 -3.83 4.11 12.56
N GLY A 16 -4.29 3.15 11.76
CA GLY A 16 -4.86 3.37 10.44
C GLY A 16 -3.83 3.67 9.34
N GLN A 17 -2.52 3.59 9.63
CA GLN A 17 -1.46 3.94 8.69
C GLN A 17 -1.13 2.79 7.73
N PHE A 18 -0.76 3.11 6.49
CA PHE A 18 -0.24 2.11 5.54
C PHE A 18 1.22 1.80 5.86
N VAL A 19 1.49 0.52 6.08
CA VAL A 19 2.77 -0.01 6.55
C VAL A 19 3.35 -0.97 5.54
N THR A 20 4.66 -1.22 5.62
CA THR A 20 5.32 -2.14 4.69
C THR A 20 5.07 -3.60 5.05
N GLU A 21 5.31 -4.51 4.10
CA GLU A 21 5.22 -5.96 4.35
C GLU A 21 6.15 -6.41 5.50
N GLY A 22 7.33 -5.80 5.64
CA GLY A 22 8.24 -6.11 6.75
C GLY A 22 7.67 -5.73 8.12
N TYR A 23 6.92 -4.63 8.20
CA TYR A 23 6.19 -4.25 9.41
C TYR A 23 5.03 -5.21 9.68
N ALA A 24 4.26 -5.57 8.64
CA ALA A 24 3.17 -6.52 8.75
C ALA A 24 3.62 -7.90 9.28
N LYS A 25 4.81 -8.36 8.87
CA LYS A 25 5.40 -9.61 9.39
C LYS A 25 5.81 -9.53 10.86
N LYS A 26 6.22 -8.35 11.33
CA LYS A 26 6.58 -8.12 12.74
C LYS A 26 5.34 -7.90 13.62
N HIS A 27 4.27 -7.34 13.06
CA HIS A 27 3.04 -6.99 13.75
C HIS A 27 1.80 -7.62 13.10
N PRO A 28 1.73 -8.97 12.99
CA PRO A 28 0.63 -9.64 12.28
C PRO A 28 -0.73 -9.49 12.98
N GLY A 29 -0.76 -9.20 14.28
CA GLY A 29 -2.00 -9.03 15.04
C GLY A 29 -2.62 -7.64 14.91
N THR A 30 -1.83 -6.61 14.56
CA THR A 30 -2.32 -5.23 14.39
C THR A 30 -2.26 -4.77 12.94
N THR A 31 -1.79 -5.60 12.01
CA THR A 31 -1.67 -5.23 10.61
C THR A 31 -2.60 -6.06 9.74
N GLU A 32 -3.49 -5.40 9.02
CA GLU A 32 -4.40 -6.00 8.07
C GLU A 32 -3.86 -5.90 6.65
N LYS A 33 -4.00 -6.98 5.88
CA LYS A 33 -3.62 -6.99 4.47
C LYS A 33 -4.77 -6.43 3.63
N GLU A 34 -4.74 -5.14 3.36
CA GLU A 34 -5.65 -4.50 2.43
C GLU A 34 -5.34 -4.93 0.99
N HIS A 35 -6.33 -5.55 0.33
CA HIS A 35 -6.35 -5.69 -1.13
C HIS A 35 -6.69 -4.33 -1.74
N ASN A 36 -5.76 -3.39 -1.63
CA ASN A 36 -5.85 -2.14 -2.36
C ASN A 36 -5.65 -2.49 -3.83
N LYS A 37 -6.74 -2.74 -4.57
CA LYS A 37 -6.68 -2.76 -6.04
C LYS A 37 -5.94 -1.48 -6.40
N PRO A 38 -4.78 -1.55 -7.08
CA PRO A 38 -4.07 -0.34 -7.45
C PRO A 38 -5.12 0.54 -8.12
N ALA A 39 -5.29 1.76 -7.61
CA ALA A 39 -6.20 2.71 -8.21
C ALA A 39 -6.03 2.62 -9.73
N PRO A 40 -7.11 2.50 -10.52
CA PRO A 40 -6.99 2.41 -11.96
C PRO A 40 -6.02 3.50 -12.38
N LYS A 41 -4.93 3.11 -13.06
CA LYS A 41 -3.81 3.99 -13.42
C LYS A 41 -4.42 5.34 -13.82
N PRO A 42 -4.03 6.48 -13.22
CA PRO A 42 -4.59 7.76 -13.64
C PRO A 42 -4.44 7.81 -15.16
N PRO A 43 -5.51 8.13 -15.92
CA PRO A 43 -5.44 8.13 -17.38
C PRO A 43 -4.22 8.94 -17.74
N SER A 44 -3.28 8.32 -18.44
CA SER A 44 -2.08 8.99 -18.93
C SER A 44 -2.56 10.24 -19.66
N LYS A 45 -2.35 11.42 -19.05
CA LYS A 45 -2.68 12.69 -19.69
C LYS A 45 -2.07 12.62 -21.10
N PRO A 46 -2.86 12.82 -22.17
CA PRO A 46 -2.30 12.82 -23.52
C PRO A 46 -1.24 13.92 -23.53
N LYS A 47 -0.02 13.55 -23.90
CA LYS A 47 1.05 14.51 -24.16
C LYS A 47 0.56 15.39 -25.32
N LYS A 48 0.62 16.70 -25.08
CA LYS A 48 0.25 17.82 -25.95
C LYS A 48 0.51 17.57 -27.43
#